data_AF-A0A1Y2CKC1-F1
#
_entry.id   AF-A0A1Y2CKC1-F1
#
_cell.length_a   1.000
_cell.length_b   1.000
_cell.length_c   1.000
_cell.angle_alpha   90.00
_cell.angle_beta   90.00
_cell.angle_gamma   90.00
#
_symmetry.space_group_name_H-M   'P 1'
#
loop_
_entity.id
_entity.type
_entity.pdbx_description
1 polymer ?
#
loop_
_entity_poly.entity_id
_entity_poly.type
_entity_poly.pdbx_seq_one_letter_code
_entity_poly.pdbx_strand_id
1 'polypeptide(L)'
;MSGVSFYSITYTPLQGIAESTQNGRNPTVARIINSHGDVTTPTTSTIQNALASLNTSSTTSFIANDFTSITDLSAPDAYPLSFISHILLRQHYFYFTPGSTEDCLSVKWMVHLWYFFMTDEIARQSLDPNGWVFVTPDLVARNMAAMKEITCNRLNVMDQLIS
;
A
#
# COMPACT_ATOMS: atom_id res chain seq x y z
N MET A 1 -3.04 -43.17 -22.82
CA MET A 1 -3.81 -41.91 -22.79
C MET A 1 -2.87 -40.82 -22.30
N SER A 2 -2.36 -40.00 -23.21
CA SER A 2 -1.53 -38.84 -22.86
C SER A 2 -2.41 -37.81 -22.17
N GLY A 3 -2.22 -37.63 -20.86
CA GLY A 3 -2.93 -36.62 -20.09
C GLY A 3 -2.65 -35.25 -20.69
N VAL A 4 -3.70 -34.55 -21.10
CA VAL A 4 -3.61 -33.14 -21.48
C VAL A 4 -3.31 -32.36 -20.20
N SER A 5 -2.09 -31.85 -20.07
CA SER A 5 -1.75 -30.90 -19.01
C SER A 5 -2.42 -29.57 -19.32
N PHE A 6 -3.39 -29.17 -18.53
CA PHE A 6 -3.96 -27.82 -18.60
C PHE A 6 -3.00 -26.87 -17.85
N TYR A 7 -2.34 -26.01 -18.60
CA TYR A 7 -1.57 -24.90 -18.03
C TYR A 7 -2.47 -23.67 -17.95
N SER A 8 -2.73 -23.19 -16.73
CA SER A 8 -3.36 -21.88 -16.52
C SER A 8 -2.27 -20.85 -16.18
N ILE A 9 -2.38 -19.68 -16.80
CA ILE A 9 -1.55 -18.52 -16.48
C ILE A 9 -2.49 -17.49 -15.86
N THR A 10 -2.12 -16.96 -14.70
CA THR A 10 -2.90 -15.94 -13.99
C THR A 10 -1.95 -14.96 -13.32
N TYR A 11 -2.49 -13.78 -13.00
CA TYR A 11 -1.84 -12.82 -12.12
C TYR A 11 -2.39 -13.01 -10.71
N THR A 12 -1.51 -12.96 -9.71
CA THR A 12 -1.88 -13.06 -8.31
C THR A 12 -0.93 -12.21 -7.46
N PRO A 13 -1.39 -11.58 -6.38
CA PRO A 13 -0.49 -10.97 -5.40
C PRO A 13 0.48 -12.00 -4.82
N LEU A 14 1.64 -11.55 -4.31
CA LEU A 14 2.61 -12.41 -3.63
C LEU A 14 1.99 -13.20 -2.48
N GLN A 15 1.05 -12.58 -1.75
CA GLN A 15 0.28 -13.25 -0.71
C GLN A 15 -0.45 -14.49 -1.23
N GLY A 16 -1.03 -14.44 -2.43
CA GLY A 16 -1.72 -15.59 -3.02
C GLY A 16 -0.77 -16.74 -3.37
N ILE A 17 0.51 -16.46 -3.67
CA ILE A 17 1.55 -17.48 -3.86
C ILE A 17 1.89 -18.14 -2.52
N ALA A 18 2.04 -17.34 -1.46
CA ALA A 18 2.30 -17.83 -0.10
C ALA A 18 1.17 -18.73 0.38
N GLU A 19 -0.09 -18.30 0.23
CA GLU A 19 -1.29 -19.07 0.56
C GLU A 19 -1.40 -20.36 -0.26
N SER A 20 -1.08 -20.33 -1.56
CA SER A 20 -1.08 -21.54 -2.39
C SER A 20 -0.08 -22.57 -1.88
N THR A 21 1.15 -22.12 -1.59
CA THR A 21 2.25 -22.96 -1.09
C THR A 21 1.90 -23.59 0.24
N GLN A 22 1.31 -22.82 1.17
CA GLN A 22 0.83 -23.33 2.45
C GLN A 22 -0.26 -24.41 2.31
N ASN A 23 -1.09 -24.30 1.27
CA ASN A 23 -2.12 -25.28 0.94
C ASN A 23 -1.60 -26.46 0.08
N GLY A 24 -0.27 -26.63 -0.04
CA GLY A 24 0.36 -27.72 -0.76
C GLY A 24 0.34 -27.57 -2.29
N ARG A 25 0.01 -26.39 -2.82
CA ARG A 25 0.05 -26.06 -4.24
C ARG A 25 1.23 -25.16 -4.51
N ASN A 26 2.22 -25.62 -5.29
CA ASN A 26 3.41 -24.84 -5.61
C ASN A 26 3.30 -24.27 -7.02
N PRO A 27 2.72 -23.07 -7.22
CA PRO A 27 2.66 -22.47 -8.54
C PRO A 27 4.07 -22.11 -9.03
N THR A 28 4.30 -22.30 -10.33
CA THR A 28 5.51 -21.75 -10.96
C THR A 28 5.36 -20.24 -11.11
N VAL A 29 6.31 -19.50 -10.56
CA VAL A 29 6.34 -18.04 -10.63
C VAL A 29 7.14 -17.59 -11.85
N ALA A 30 6.54 -16.77 -12.70
CA ALA A 30 7.21 -16.23 -13.87
C ALA A 30 8.28 -15.20 -13.47
N ARG A 31 9.40 -15.20 -14.21
CA ARG A 31 10.40 -14.13 -14.16
C ARG A 31 10.12 -13.13 -15.27
N ILE A 32 10.22 -11.84 -14.99
CA ILE A 32 9.83 -10.77 -15.92
C ILE A 32 11.01 -9.84 -16.14
N ILE A 33 11.24 -9.45 -17.39
CA ILE A 33 12.22 -8.44 -17.76
C ILE A 33 11.64 -7.06 -17.43
N ASN A 34 12.32 -6.28 -16.58
CA ASN A 34 11.90 -4.91 -16.27
C ASN A 34 12.38 -3.90 -17.33
N SER A 35 11.94 -2.64 -17.24
CA SER A 35 12.37 -1.57 -18.14
C SER A 35 13.87 -1.23 -18.10
N HIS A 36 14.60 -1.66 -17.05
CA HIS A 36 16.06 -1.59 -17.00
C HIS A 36 16.76 -2.69 -17.82
N GLY A 37 16.05 -3.77 -18.16
CA GLY A 37 16.57 -4.93 -18.89
C GLY A 37 16.92 -6.14 -18.02
N ASP A 38 16.65 -6.09 -16.71
CA ASP A 38 16.98 -7.16 -15.77
C ASP A 38 15.90 -8.25 -15.73
N VAL A 39 16.31 -9.51 -15.64
CA VAL A 39 15.38 -10.65 -15.45
C VAL A 39 15.05 -10.83 -13.97
N THR A 40 13.92 -10.25 -13.55
CA THR A 40 13.51 -10.16 -12.13
C THR A 40 12.51 -11.24 -11.72
N THR A 41 12.45 -11.54 -10.42
CA THR A 41 11.49 -12.45 -9.78
C THR A 41 10.73 -11.65 -8.73
N PRO A 42 9.40 -11.84 -8.54
CA PRO A 42 8.68 -11.08 -7.53
C PRO A 42 9.11 -11.52 -6.13
N THR A 43 9.83 -10.64 -5.44
CA THR A 43 10.23 -10.77 -4.04
C THR A 43 10.01 -9.44 -3.33
N THR A 44 9.96 -9.44 -2.00
CA THR A 44 9.90 -8.20 -1.22
C THR A 44 11.08 -7.27 -1.56
N SER A 45 12.29 -7.80 -1.74
CA SER A 45 13.48 -7.02 -2.12
C SER A 45 13.33 -6.35 -3.48
N THR A 46 12.88 -7.07 -4.51
CA THR A 46 12.69 -6.48 -5.86
C THR A 46 11.57 -5.44 -5.91
N ILE A 47 10.58 -5.53 -4.99
CA ILE A 47 9.53 -4.51 -4.82
C ILE A 47 10.07 -3.31 -4.05
N GLN A 48 10.92 -3.52 -3.04
CA GLN A 48 11.64 -2.45 -2.33
C GLN A 48 12.51 -1.63 -3.30
N ASN A 49 13.17 -2.26 -4.26
CA ASN A 49 13.93 -1.56 -5.30
C ASN A 49 13.05 -0.66 -6.16
N ALA A 50 11.86 -1.13 -6.56
CA ALA A 50 10.89 -0.30 -7.27
C ALA A 50 10.44 0.90 -6.41
N LEU A 51 10.08 0.68 -5.15
CA LEU A 51 9.69 1.73 -4.21
C LEU A 51 10.79 2.76 -3.96
N ALA A 52 12.05 2.33 -3.83
CA ALA A 52 13.19 3.22 -3.61
C ALA A 52 13.48 4.13 -4.81
N SER A 53 13.07 3.72 -6.02
CA SER A 53 13.22 4.52 -7.24
C SER A 53 12.15 5.59 -7.43
N LEU A 54 11.14 5.63 -6.55
CA LEU A 54 10.18 6.71 -6.53
C LEU A 54 10.86 8.04 -6.23
N ASN A 55 10.77 8.97 -7.18
CA ASN A 55 11.19 10.33 -6.96
C ASN A 55 10.14 11.08 -6.12
N THR A 56 10.30 11.02 -4.80
CA THR A 56 9.44 11.70 -3.81
C THR A 56 9.87 13.13 -3.50
N SER A 57 10.97 13.61 -4.10
CA SER A 57 11.61 14.88 -3.74
C SER A 57 10.80 16.14 -4.08
N SER A 58 9.78 16.04 -4.94
CA SER A 58 9.05 17.21 -5.46
C SER A 58 7.76 17.59 -4.73
N THR A 59 7.27 16.78 -3.79
CA THR A 59 5.91 16.98 -3.23
C THR A 59 5.82 16.56 -1.76
N THR A 60 6.29 17.40 -0.83
CA THR A 60 6.02 17.22 0.61
C THR A 60 4.59 17.64 0.99
N SER A 61 3.90 18.39 0.13
CA SER A 61 2.48 18.71 0.29
C SER A 61 1.61 17.55 -0.18
N PHE A 62 0.61 17.16 0.63
CA PHE A 62 -0.44 16.27 0.17
C PHE A 62 -1.18 16.90 -1.02
N ILE A 63 -1.33 16.13 -2.10
CA ILE A 63 -2.17 16.48 -3.24
C ILE A 63 -3.30 15.46 -3.28
N ALA A 64 -4.54 15.95 -3.18
CA ALA A 64 -5.70 15.09 -3.32
C ALA A 64 -5.68 14.40 -4.70
N ASN A 65 -5.82 13.07 -4.71
CA ASN A 65 -5.78 12.23 -5.91
C ASN A 65 -4.39 12.08 -6.58
N ASP A 66 -3.29 12.27 -5.83
CA ASP A 66 -1.95 11.91 -6.33
C ASP A 66 -1.74 10.40 -6.30
N PHE A 67 -1.98 9.76 -7.44
CA PHE A 67 -1.76 8.33 -7.63
C PHE A 67 -0.33 8.10 -8.13
N THR A 68 0.58 7.86 -7.19
CA THR A 68 1.94 7.44 -7.51
C THR A 68 1.94 5.98 -7.98
N SER A 69 2.57 5.72 -9.14
CA SER A 69 2.77 4.36 -9.66
C SER A 69 4.21 3.91 -9.46
N ILE A 70 4.37 2.62 -9.13
CA ILE A 70 5.66 1.92 -9.07
C ILE A 70 5.79 0.82 -10.12
N THR A 71 4.90 0.83 -11.10
CA THR A 71 4.88 -0.17 -12.18
C THR A 71 5.99 0.15 -13.18
N ASP A 72 6.79 -0.87 -13.48
CA ASP A 72 7.85 -0.86 -14.51
C ASP A 72 8.82 0.33 -14.45
N LEU A 73 9.14 0.79 -13.23
CA LEU A 73 10.13 1.84 -13.02
C LEU A 73 11.52 1.37 -13.48
N SER A 74 12.25 2.26 -14.16
CA SER A 74 13.60 2.00 -14.67
C SER A 74 14.63 2.03 -13.53
N ALA A 75 14.59 1.01 -12.68
CA ALA A 75 15.53 0.80 -11.59
C ALA A 75 16.12 -0.62 -11.64
N PRO A 76 17.41 -0.78 -11.30
CA PRO A 76 18.05 -2.10 -11.27
C PRO A 76 17.30 -3.06 -10.36
N ASP A 77 17.08 -4.29 -10.83
CA ASP A 77 16.39 -5.37 -10.13
C ASP A 77 14.97 -5.03 -9.61
N ALA A 78 14.35 -3.94 -10.10
CA ALA A 78 12.98 -3.57 -9.72
C ALA A 78 11.97 -4.50 -10.40
N TYR A 79 11.05 -5.08 -9.62
CA TYR A 79 10.01 -5.94 -10.19
C TYR A 79 8.96 -5.09 -10.94
N PRO A 80 8.68 -5.36 -12.23
CA PRO A 80 7.91 -4.44 -13.06
C PRO A 80 6.40 -4.46 -12.76
N LEU A 81 5.87 -5.52 -12.17
CA LEU A 81 4.46 -5.62 -11.77
C LEU A 81 4.27 -5.37 -10.27
N SER A 82 4.69 -4.18 -9.83
CA SER A 82 4.55 -3.71 -8.45
C SER A 82 3.44 -2.65 -8.36
N PHE A 83 2.71 -2.65 -7.24
CA PHE A 83 1.58 -1.75 -7.01
C PHE A 83 1.58 -1.22 -5.58
N ILE A 84 1.11 0.02 -5.40
CA ILE A 84 0.81 0.59 -4.08
C ILE A 84 -0.66 0.30 -3.77
N SER A 85 -0.92 -0.29 -2.59
CA SER A 85 -2.29 -0.42 -2.08
C SER A 85 -2.74 0.90 -1.46
N HIS A 86 -3.98 1.31 -1.75
CA HIS A 86 -4.52 2.59 -1.33
C HIS A 86 -5.73 2.39 -0.43
N ILE A 87 -5.86 3.26 0.56
CA ILE A 87 -7.06 3.39 1.38
C ILE A 87 -7.72 4.71 1.01
N LEU A 88 -9.01 4.64 0.67
CA LEU A 88 -9.79 5.81 0.27
C LEU A 88 -10.59 6.29 1.47
N LEU A 89 -10.21 7.44 2.01
CA LEU A 89 -10.93 8.12 3.09
C LEU A 89 -11.56 9.40 2.55
N ARG A 90 -12.70 9.79 3.14
CA ARG A 90 -13.33 11.07 2.81
C ARG A 90 -12.60 12.19 3.58
N GLN A 91 -12.30 13.30 2.92
CA GLN A 91 -11.65 14.44 3.59
C GLN A 91 -12.60 15.12 4.59
N HIS A 92 -13.89 15.26 4.25
CA HIS A 92 -14.87 15.93 5.10
C HIS A 92 -16.07 15.02 5.41
N TYR A 93 -16.10 14.46 6.62
CA TYR A 93 -17.24 13.73 7.14
C TYR A 93 -18.25 14.71 7.76
N PHE A 94 -19.54 14.52 7.46
CA PHE A 94 -20.65 15.31 8.03
C PHE A 94 -20.49 16.83 7.88
N TYR A 95 -20.03 17.28 6.72
CA TYR A 95 -19.70 18.70 6.49
C TYR A 95 -20.93 19.62 6.38
N PHE A 96 -21.96 19.14 5.66
CA PHE A 96 -23.20 19.89 5.40
C PHE A 96 -24.30 19.57 6.40
N THR A 97 -24.49 18.28 6.69
CA THR A 97 -25.40 17.78 7.73
C THR A 97 -24.56 17.24 8.87
N PRO A 98 -24.52 17.92 10.04
CA PRO A 98 -23.71 17.49 11.17
C PRO A 98 -24.10 16.09 11.64
N GLY A 99 -23.08 15.27 11.93
CA GLY A 99 -23.21 13.96 12.53
C GLY A 99 -23.24 14.05 14.05
N SER A 100 -23.57 12.92 14.68
CA SER A 100 -23.54 12.77 16.13
C SER A 100 -22.10 12.74 16.68
N THR A 101 -21.98 12.78 18.01
CA THR A 101 -20.70 12.57 18.69
C THR A 101 -20.14 11.18 18.40
N GLU A 102 -20.99 10.15 18.41
CA GLU A 102 -20.61 8.77 18.10
C GLU A 102 -20.10 8.60 16.65
N ASP A 103 -20.70 9.32 15.70
CA ASP A 103 -20.25 9.34 14.30
C ASP A 103 -18.82 9.90 14.22
N CYS A 104 -18.56 11.04 14.85
CA CYS A 104 -17.23 11.64 14.85
C CYS A 104 -16.20 10.80 15.63
N LEU A 105 -16.60 10.10 16.69
CA LEU A 105 -15.73 9.12 17.36
C LEU A 105 -15.36 7.96 16.44
N SER A 106 -16.28 7.48 15.62
CA SER A 106 -16.00 6.40 14.66
C SER A 106 -15.00 6.85 13.59
N VAL A 107 -15.16 8.06 13.05
CA VAL A 107 -14.18 8.66 12.13
C VAL A 107 -12.82 8.80 12.81
N LYS A 108 -12.79 9.24 14.07
CA LYS A 108 -11.57 9.36 14.88
C LYS A 108 -10.84 8.03 15.04
N TRP A 109 -11.55 6.96 15.38
CA TRP A 109 -10.95 5.62 15.50
C TRP A 109 -10.41 5.09 14.17
N MET A 110 -11.13 5.31 13.07
CA MET A 110 -10.66 4.91 11.74
C MET A 110 -9.38 5.64 11.34
N VAL A 111 -9.28 6.96 11.56
CA VAL A 111 -8.05 7.72 11.29
C VAL A 111 -6.92 7.25 12.22
N HIS A 112 -7.22 7.01 13.49
CA HIS A 112 -6.23 6.55 14.46
C HIS A 112 -5.66 5.17 14.13
N LEU A 113 -6.48 4.25 13.61
CA LEU A 113 -6.01 2.94 13.14
C LEU A 113 -4.92 3.08 12.07
N TRP A 114 -5.13 3.94 11.07
CA TRP A 114 -4.17 4.15 10.00
C TRP A 114 -2.94 4.92 10.46
N TYR A 115 -3.12 5.90 11.35
CA TYR A 115 -2.00 6.54 12.04
C TYR A 115 -1.13 5.50 12.75
N PHE A 116 -1.75 4.65 13.58
CA PHE A 116 -1.05 3.61 14.33
C PHE A 116 -0.27 2.69 13.39
N PHE A 117 -0.92 2.18 12.34
CA PHE A 117 -0.29 1.32 11.35
C PHE A 117 0.91 1.96 10.64
N MET A 118 0.88 3.28 10.43
CA MET A 118 1.95 4.03 9.78
C MET A 118 3.14 4.31 10.72
N THR A 119 2.90 4.40 12.03
CA THR A 119 3.92 4.80 13.02
C THR A 119 4.49 3.65 13.86
N ASP A 120 3.72 2.60 14.08
CA ASP A 120 4.10 1.49 14.95
C ASP A 120 4.99 0.47 14.23
N GLU A 121 6.11 0.09 14.83
CA GLU A 121 7.06 -0.84 14.21
C GLU A 121 6.55 -2.28 14.15
N ILE A 122 5.81 -2.73 15.18
CA ILE A 122 5.27 -4.09 15.25
C ILE A 122 4.17 -4.25 14.19
N ALA A 123 3.31 -3.24 14.04
CA ALA A 123 2.29 -3.22 12.99
C ALA A 123 2.93 -3.31 11.59
N ARG A 124 4.04 -2.61 11.34
CA ARG A 124 4.78 -2.67 10.07
C ARG A 124 5.36 -4.05 9.80
N GLN A 125 6.02 -4.65 10.80
CA GLN A 125 6.64 -5.97 10.67
C GLN A 125 5.62 -7.10 10.46
N SER A 126 4.35 -6.90 10.85
CA SER A 126 3.29 -7.89 10.62
C SER A 126 2.97 -8.16 9.14
N LEU A 127 3.43 -7.30 8.23
CA LEU A 127 3.16 -7.37 6.79
C LEU A 127 4.16 -8.22 6.01
N ASP A 128 5.40 -8.31 6.49
CA ASP A 128 6.51 -8.97 5.80
C ASP A 128 6.24 -10.44 5.42
N PRO A 129 5.59 -11.28 6.27
CA PRO A 129 5.35 -12.69 5.94
C PRO A 129 4.44 -12.91 4.73
N ASN A 130 3.66 -11.90 4.35
CA ASN A 130 2.63 -11.99 3.30
C ASN A 130 3.08 -11.37 1.96
N GLY A 131 4.37 -11.02 1.82
CA GLY A 131 4.91 -10.42 0.60
C GLY A 131 4.51 -8.96 0.39
N TRP A 132 4.07 -8.29 1.45
CA TRP A 132 3.84 -6.86 1.46
C TRP A 132 5.15 -6.13 1.74
N VAL A 133 5.29 -4.94 1.19
CA VAL A 133 6.42 -4.05 1.45
C VAL A 133 5.88 -2.75 1.99
N PHE A 134 6.43 -2.31 3.12
CA PHE A 134 6.03 -1.05 3.73
C PHE A 134 6.51 0.13 2.87
N VAL A 135 5.69 1.18 2.80
CA VAL A 135 5.98 2.38 1.99
C VAL A 135 7.19 3.15 2.53
N THR A 136 7.82 3.95 1.66
CA THR A 136 9.01 4.74 2.03
C THR A 136 8.67 5.81 3.08
N PRO A 137 9.64 6.29 3.88
CA PRO A 137 9.41 7.34 4.89
C PRO A 137 8.77 8.61 4.32
N ASP A 138 9.11 8.99 3.08
CA ASP A 138 8.53 10.15 2.42
C ASP A 138 7.04 9.95 2.11
N LEU A 139 6.65 8.76 1.65
CA LEU A 139 5.25 8.42 1.44
C LEU A 139 4.48 8.35 2.77
N VAL A 140 5.12 7.86 3.85
CA VAL A 140 4.55 7.95 5.20
C VAL A 140 4.29 9.41 5.54
N ALA A 141 5.28 10.30 5.44
CA ALA A 141 5.12 11.71 5.77
C ALA A 141 3.98 12.39 4.98
N ARG A 142 3.84 12.08 3.68
CA ARG A 142 2.72 12.55 2.85
C ARG A 142 1.37 12.03 3.35
N ASN A 143 1.27 10.74 3.67
CA ASN A 143 0.04 10.15 4.20
C ASN A 143 -0.32 10.73 5.58
N MET A 144 0.67 11.03 6.42
CA MET A 144 0.46 11.71 7.70
C MET A 144 -0.07 13.13 7.51
N ALA A 145 0.42 13.86 6.50
CA ALA A 145 -0.14 15.16 6.14
C ALA A 145 -1.59 15.04 5.62
N ALA A 146 -1.88 14.03 4.79
CA ALA A 146 -3.24 13.75 4.30
C ALA A 146 -4.23 13.47 5.44
N MET A 147 -3.83 12.68 6.44
CA MET A 147 -4.67 12.36 7.60
C MET A 147 -5.00 13.60 8.44
N LYS A 148 -4.10 14.60 8.48
CA LYS A 148 -4.37 15.89 9.13
C LYS A 148 -5.40 16.73 8.38
N GLU A 149 -5.78 16.40 7.16
CA GLU A 149 -6.85 17.12 6.45
C GLU A 149 -8.24 16.53 6.73
N ILE A 150 -8.32 15.40 7.43
CA ILE A 150 -9.58 14.71 7.70
C ILE A 150 -10.34 15.45 8.82
N THR A 151 -11.59 15.77 8.51
CA THR A 151 -12.49 16.50 9.42
C THR A 151 -13.79 15.75 9.66
N CYS A 152 -14.36 15.93 10.85
CA CYS A 152 -15.73 15.58 11.19
C CYS A 152 -16.44 16.80 11.77
N ASN A 153 -17.65 17.12 11.31
CA ASN A 153 -18.37 18.33 11.70
C ASN A 153 -17.51 19.61 11.55
N ARG A 154 -16.67 19.65 10.50
CA ARG A 154 -15.73 20.74 10.19
C ARG A 154 -14.58 20.92 11.20
N LEU A 155 -14.44 20.00 12.15
CA LEU A 155 -13.33 19.97 13.09
C LEU A 155 -12.32 18.92 12.67
N ASN A 156 -11.05 19.24 12.83
CA ASN A 156 -9.96 18.31 12.55
C ASN A 156 -10.01 17.11 13.49
N VAL A 157 -9.98 15.90 12.91
CA VAL A 157 -10.08 14.66 13.68
C VAL A 157 -8.74 14.30 14.34
N MET A 158 -7.62 14.65 13.70
CA MET A 158 -6.27 14.42 14.22
C MET A 158 -5.92 15.34 15.39
N ASP A 159 -6.35 16.60 15.36
CA ASP A 159 -6.11 17.52 16.49
C ASP A 159 -6.79 17.03 17.77
N GLN A 160 -7.94 16.37 17.63
CA GLN A 160 -8.68 15.78 18.73
C GLN A 160 -8.05 14.48 19.25
N LEU A 161 -7.12 13.84 18.53
CA LEU A 161 -6.42 12.63 18.96
C LEU A 161 -5.27 12.90 19.93
N ILE A 162 -4.71 14.12 19.92
CA ILE A 162 -3.54 14.51 20.71
C ILE A 162 -3.95 15.30 21.98
N SER A 163 -5.23 15.66 22.11
CA SER A 163 -5.85 16.29 23.29
C SER A 163 -6.57 15.28 24.18
#